data_AF-K2IJZ6-F1
#
_entry.id   AF-K2IJZ6-F1
#
_cell.length_a   1.000
_cell.length_b   1.000
_cell.length_c   1.000
_cell.angle_alpha   90.00
_cell.angle_beta   90.00
_cell.angle_gamma   90.00
#
_symmetry.space_group_name_H-M   'P 1'
#
loop_
_entity.id
_entity.type
_entity.pdbx_description
1 polymer ?
#
loop_
_entity_poly.entity_id
_entity_poly.type
_entity_poly.pdbx_seq_one_letter_code
_entity_poly.pdbx_strand_id
1 'polypeptide(L)'
;MTRRSNAIGNWKIKGLTTDLSIVDQIAGALPEGDNAGNTIMAYEPVWAIGTGRTPGIGEIAQTHAFIRSKLPDPSLSILCGESANASKAAGIFALADVDGGLVGGASLTAAKFVPIIQTLEATS
;
A
#
# COMPACT_ATOMS: atom_id res chain seq x y z
N MET A 1 31.93 -18.93 12.34
CA MET A 1 30.76 -18.21 12.85
C MET A 1 30.62 -16.92 12.05
N THR A 2 30.01 -17.00 10.87
CA THR A 2 30.06 -15.92 9.87
C THR A 2 28.92 -14.93 10.15
N ARG A 3 29.27 -13.71 10.57
CA ARG A 3 28.30 -12.61 10.73
C ARG A 3 27.69 -12.29 9.36
N ARG A 4 26.41 -12.61 9.16
CA ARG A 4 25.61 -12.04 8.07
C ARG A 4 25.37 -10.57 8.39
N SER A 5 26.01 -9.70 7.62
CA SER A 5 25.78 -8.26 7.59
C SER A 5 24.42 -7.99 6.96
N ASN A 6 23.38 -7.83 7.79
CA ASN A 6 22.14 -7.19 7.34
C ASN A 6 22.38 -5.68 7.41
N ALA A 7 22.65 -5.08 6.25
CA ALA A 7 22.51 -3.66 6.04
C ALA A 7 21.01 -3.31 6.06
N ILE A 8 20.41 -3.30 7.25
CA ILE A 8 19.10 -2.71 7.48
C ILE A 8 19.34 -1.20 7.44
N GLY A 9 19.27 -0.63 6.23
CA GLY A 9 19.35 0.81 6.04
C GLY A 9 18.36 1.49 6.98
N ASN A 10 18.85 2.47 7.74
CA ASN A 10 18.11 3.21 8.76
C ASN A 10 17.03 4.08 8.08
N TRP A 11 15.93 3.47 7.65
CA TRP A 11 14.81 4.12 6.99
C TRP A 11 13.87 4.68 8.05
N LYS A 12 14.06 5.96 8.40
CA LYS A 12 13.12 6.71 9.23
C LYS A 12 12.20 7.55 8.34
N ILE A 13 11.09 6.98 7.88
CA ILE A 13 9.90 7.80 7.60
C ILE A 13 9.41 8.31 8.95
N LYS A 14 9.16 9.61 9.05
CA LYS A 14 8.82 10.31 10.29
C LYS A 14 7.46 9.83 10.83
N GLY A 15 7.44 8.77 11.64
CA GLY A 15 6.22 8.28 12.31
C GLY A 15 6.10 6.77 12.55
N LEU A 16 7.02 5.94 12.03
CA LEU A 16 6.94 4.46 12.04
C LEU A 16 7.64 3.78 13.24
N THR A 17 7.54 4.34 14.45
CA THR A 17 8.40 3.92 15.58
C THR A 17 7.91 2.75 16.46
N THR A 18 6.84 2.00 16.13
CA THR A 18 6.42 0.89 17.03
C THR A 18 5.90 -0.41 16.40
N ASP A 19 5.79 -0.56 15.09
CA ASP A 19 5.25 -1.79 14.47
C ASP A 19 6.33 -2.56 13.70
N LEU A 20 6.20 -3.89 13.62
CA LEU A 20 7.03 -4.77 12.77
C LEU A 20 7.32 -4.09 11.43
N SER A 21 8.59 -4.08 11.01
CA SER A 21 8.96 -3.34 9.80
C SER A 21 8.14 -3.87 8.62
N ILE A 22 7.71 -2.99 7.71
CA ILE A 22 6.98 -3.38 6.48
C ILE A 22 7.69 -4.54 5.74
N VAL A 23 9.02 -4.58 5.83
CA VAL A 23 9.85 -5.65 5.27
C VAL A 23 9.57 -7.00 5.92
N ASP A 24 9.44 -7.07 7.24
CA ASP A 24 9.14 -8.31 7.97
C ASP A 24 7.74 -8.80 7.63
N GLN A 25 6.78 -7.89 7.45
CA GLN A 25 5.42 -8.23 7.04
C GLN A 25 5.39 -8.79 5.61
N ILE A 26 6.09 -8.16 4.66
CA ILE A 26 6.20 -8.67 3.29
C ILE A 26 6.82 -10.07 3.28
N ALA A 27 7.89 -10.28 4.04
CA ALA A 27 8.56 -11.59 4.11
C ALA A 27 7.67 -12.69 4.71
N GLY A 28 6.78 -12.34 5.64
CA GLY A 28 5.84 -13.28 6.25
C GLY A 28 4.54 -13.49 5.46
N ALA A 29 4.19 -12.58 4.54
CA ALA A 29 2.91 -12.57 3.84
C ALA A 29 2.88 -13.38 2.52
N LEU A 30 4.04 -13.78 1.98
CA LEU A 30 4.14 -14.44 0.68
C LEU A 30 4.63 -15.90 0.85
N PRO A 31 3.71 -16.87 1.04
CA PRO A 31 4.05 -18.29 1.07
C PRO A 31 4.52 -18.81 -0.30
N GLU A 32 5.09 -20.02 -0.30
CA GLU A 32 5.54 -20.66 -1.53
C GLU A 32 4.35 -20.93 -2.48
N GLY A 33 4.47 -20.48 -3.74
CA GLY A 33 3.42 -20.60 -4.77
C GLY A 33 2.65 -19.32 -5.06
N ASP A 34 2.80 -18.28 -4.22
CA ASP A 34 2.24 -16.96 -4.48
C ASP A 34 2.93 -16.27 -5.66
N ASN A 35 2.12 -15.65 -6.53
CA ASN A 35 2.55 -14.95 -7.72
C ASN A 35 1.52 -13.88 -8.12
N ALA A 36 1.84 -13.06 -9.12
CA ALA A 36 0.93 -12.00 -9.57
C ALA A 36 -0.43 -12.49 -10.11
N GLY A 37 -0.59 -13.78 -10.42
CA GLY A 37 -1.85 -14.35 -10.88
C GLY A 37 -2.83 -14.73 -9.77
N ASN A 38 -2.38 -14.88 -8.53
CA ASN A 38 -3.22 -15.31 -7.40
C ASN A 38 -3.09 -14.43 -6.14
N THR A 39 -2.15 -13.50 -6.10
CA THR A 39 -1.86 -12.68 -4.92
C THR A 39 -1.87 -11.19 -5.26
N ILE A 40 -2.40 -10.39 -4.34
CA ILE A 40 -2.40 -8.93 -4.37
C ILE A 40 -1.90 -8.44 -3.01
N MET A 41 -1.02 -7.45 -3.00
CA MET A 41 -0.56 -6.77 -1.79
C MET A 41 -1.46 -5.56 -1.51
N ALA A 42 -1.87 -5.36 -0.25
CA ALA A 42 -2.59 -4.15 0.15
C ALA A 42 -1.84 -3.48 1.30
N TYR A 43 -1.49 -2.21 1.12
CA TYR A 43 -0.85 -1.42 2.16
C TYR A 43 -1.87 -0.62 2.95
N GLU A 44 -1.94 -0.85 4.27
CA GLU A 44 -2.74 -0.04 5.18
C GLU A 44 -1.85 0.78 6.13
N PRO A 45 -2.01 2.11 6.18
CA PRO A 45 -1.30 2.98 7.14
C PRO A 45 -1.92 2.88 8.54
N VAL A 46 -1.75 1.76 9.27
CA VAL A 46 -2.41 1.56 10.58
C VAL A 46 -2.21 2.74 11.55
N TRP A 47 -1.07 3.42 11.48
CA TRP A 47 -0.75 4.64 12.24
C TRP A 47 -1.71 5.84 11.99
N ALA A 48 -2.42 5.86 10.86
CA ALA A 48 -3.40 6.89 10.49
C ALA A 48 -4.85 6.50 10.85
N ILE A 49 -5.11 5.23 11.16
CA ILE A 49 -6.47 4.74 11.42
C ILE A 49 -6.94 5.21 12.80
N GLY A 50 -8.07 5.93 12.84
CA GLY A 50 -8.67 6.43 14.08
C GLY A 50 -7.90 7.57 14.77
N THR A 51 -6.81 8.07 14.18
CA THR A 51 -5.96 9.12 14.79
C THR A 51 -6.27 10.53 14.29
N GLY A 52 -7.16 10.67 13.31
CA GLY A 52 -7.45 11.96 12.64
C GLY A 52 -6.31 12.45 11.73
N ARG A 53 -5.25 11.66 11.56
CA ARG A 53 -4.15 11.92 10.62
C ARG A 53 -4.47 11.22 9.31
N THR A 54 -4.00 11.79 8.20
CA THR A 54 -4.16 11.19 6.88
C THR A 54 -2.84 11.31 6.14
N PRO A 55 -2.34 10.22 5.53
CA PRO A 55 -1.11 10.27 4.76
C PRO A 55 -1.28 11.19 3.56
N GLY A 56 -0.26 12.02 3.33
CA GLY A 56 -0.20 12.83 2.12
C GLY A 56 0.10 11.98 0.88
N ILE A 57 -0.25 12.49 -0.30
CA ILE A 57 0.04 11.81 -1.59
C ILE A 57 1.53 11.43 -1.71
N GLY A 58 2.44 12.31 -1.26
CA GLY A 58 3.87 12.02 -1.27
C GLY A 58 4.31 10.93 -0.28
N GLU A 59 3.61 10.75 0.84
CA GLU A 59 3.88 9.67 1.80
C GLU A 59 3.37 8.32 1.26
N ILE A 60 2.19 8.33 0.61
CA ILE A 60 1.64 7.16 -0.09
C ILE A 60 2.61 6.73 -1.21
N ALA A 61 3.03 7.66 -2.06
CA ALA A 61 3.97 7.39 -3.16
C ALA A 61 5.29 6.79 -2.66
N GLN A 62 5.90 7.39 -1.64
CA GLN A 62 7.15 6.89 -1.05
C GLN A 62 6.98 5.49 -0.46
N THR A 63 5.87 5.22 0.20
CA THR A 63 5.63 3.93 0.85
C THR A 63 5.33 2.84 -0.17
N HIS A 64 4.52 3.12 -1.19
CA HIS A 64 4.24 2.20 -2.28
C HIS A 64 5.49 1.86 -3.10
N ALA A 65 6.30 2.87 -3.46
CA ALA A 65 7.58 2.64 -4.14
C ALA A 65 8.54 1.80 -3.27
N PHE A 66 8.55 2.03 -1.96
CA PHE A 66 9.32 1.20 -1.04
C PHE A 66 8.83 -0.24 -1.02
N ILE A 67 7.51 -0.48 -0.91
CA ILE A 67 6.92 -1.83 -0.95
C ILE A 67 7.27 -2.53 -2.27
N ARG A 68 7.06 -1.86 -3.41
CA ARG A 68 7.44 -2.38 -4.74
C ARG A 68 8.89 -2.85 -4.77
N SER A 69 9.81 -2.06 -4.21
CA SER A 69 11.24 -2.40 -4.16
C SER A 69 11.59 -3.62 -3.29
N LYS A 70 10.63 -4.11 -2.48
CA LYS A 70 10.79 -5.25 -1.57
C LYS A 70 10.02 -6.48 -1.99
N LEU A 71 9.11 -6.37 -2.95
CA LEU A 71 8.39 -7.52 -3.47
C LEU A 71 9.34 -8.43 -4.25
N PRO A 72 9.22 -9.76 -4.10
CA PRO A 72 10.01 -10.72 -4.88
C PRO A 72 9.61 -10.71 -6.36
N ASP A 73 8.36 -10.38 -6.65
CA ASP A 73 7.81 -10.22 -7.99
C ASP A 73 7.25 -8.79 -8.13
N PRO A 74 7.86 -7.94 -8.98
CA PRO A 74 7.39 -6.57 -9.17
C PRO A 74 6.03 -6.48 -9.88
N SER A 75 5.52 -7.57 -10.46
CA SER A 75 4.22 -7.60 -11.14
C SER A 75 3.02 -7.83 -10.21
N LEU A 76 3.26 -8.17 -8.94
CA LEU A 76 2.22 -8.24 -7.92
C LEU A 76 1.51 -6.89 -7.78
N SER A 77 0.18 -6.84 -7.91
CA SER A 77 -0.55 -5.59 -7.71
C SER A 77 -0.43 -5.10 -6.27
N ILE A 78 -0.27 -3.78 -6.08
CA ILE A 78 -0.22 -3.10 -4.79
C ILE A 78 -1.42 -2.16 -4.68
N LEU A 79 -2.37 -2.49 -3.81
CA LEU A 79 -3.53 -1.66 -3.49
C LEU A 79 -3.21 -0.69 -2.36
N CYS A 80 -3.75 0.52 -2.48
CA CYS A 80 -3.75 1.50 -1.41
C CYS A 80 -4.96 1.24 -0.48
N GLY A 81 -4.71 0.87 0.77
CA GLY A 81 -5.74 0.63 1.80
C GLY A 81 -6.10 1.88 2.61
N GLU A 82 -5.71 3.06 2.13
CA GLU A 82 -6.18 4.33 2.68
C GLU A 82 -7.70 4.42 2.65
N SER A 83 -8.25 5.26 3.55
CA SER A 83 -9.64 5.70 3.44
C SER A 83 -9.80 6.56 2.18
N ALA A 84 -9.99 5.87 1.06
CA ALA A 84 -10.26 6.46 -0.24
C ALA A 84 -11.75 6.80 -0.31
N ASN A 85 -12.01 8.08 -0.48
CA ASN A 85 -13.28 8.57 -1.00
C ASN A 85 -13.04 9.04 -2.44
N ALA A 86 -14.11 9.31 -3.19
CA ALA A 86 -14.02 9.69 -4.59
C ALA A 86 -13.11 10.90 -4.84
N SER A 87 -13.03 11.87 -3.91
CA SER A 87 -12.19 13.07 -4.10
C SER A 87 -10.70 12.81 -3.92
N LYS A 88 -10.30 11.81 -3.13
CA LYS A 88 -8.88 11.41 -2.99
C LYS A 88 -8.43 10.38 -4.04
N ALA A 89 -9.36 9.56 -4.53
CA ALA A 89 -9.07 8.44 -5.41
C ALA A 89 -8.23 8.83 -6.63
N ALA A 90 -8.55 9.94 -7.30
CA ALA A 90 -7.84 10.37 -8.50
C ALA A 90 -6.36 10.67 -8.25
N GLY A 91 -6.04 11.36 -7.14
CA GLY A 91 -4.66 11.66 -6.79
C GLY A 91 -3.87 10.42 -6.34
N ILE A 92 -4.55 9.45 -5.74
CA ILE A 92 -3.95 8.19 -5.28
C ILE A 92 -3.68 7.26 -6.47
N PHE A 93 -4.65 7.07 -7.36
CA PHE A 93 -4.52 6.16 -8.51
C PHE A 93 -3.61 6.70 -9.62
N ALA A 94 -3.29 8.00 -9.60
CA ALA A 94 -2.27 8.57 -10.49
C ALA A 94 -0.82 8.25 -10.06
N LEU A 95 -0.60 7.60 -8.93
CA LEU A 95 0.73 7.23 -8.44
C LEU A 95 1.23 5.96 -9.12
N ALA A 96 2.49 5.99 -9.58
CA ALA A 96 3.08 4.93 -10.40
C ALA A 96 3.08 3.53 -9.76
N ASP A 97 3.14 3.44 -8.42
CA ASP A 97 3.19 2.17 -7.68
C ASP A 97 1.87 1.86 -6.95
N VAL A 98 0.77 2.51 -7.33
CA VAL A 98 -0.57 2.24 -6.82
C VAL A 98 -1.42 1.63 -7.93
N ASP A 99 -1.77 0.36 -7.78
CA ASP A 99 -2.52 -0.40 -8.79
C ASP A 99 -4.04 -0.43 -8.52
N GLY A 100 -4.48 0.23 -7.44
CA GLY A 100 -5.89 0.30 -7.06
C GLY A 100 -6.10 0.61 -5.58
N GLY A 101 -7.32 0.36 -5.08
CA GLY A 101 -7.70 0.67 -3.71
C GLY A 101 -8.37 -0.49 -2.97
N LEU A 102 -7.96 -0.74 -1.72
CA LEU A 102 -8.67 -1.59 -0.77
C LEU A 102 -9.66 -0.71 0.01
N VAL A 103 -10.89 -0.62 -0.49
CA VAL A 103 -11.87 0.40 -0.03
C VAL A 103 -12.70 -0.10 1.15
N GLY A 104 -12.55 0.57 2.30
CA GLY A 104 -13.35 0.35 3.51
C GLY A 104 -14.78 0.92 3.41
N GLY A 105 -15.21 1.76 4.35
CA GLY A 105 -16.62 2.17 4.49
C GLY A 105 -17.31 2.79 3.25
N ALA A 106 -16.55 3.32 2.28
CA ALA A 106 -17.13 3.79 1.01
C ALA A 106 -17.62 2.65 0.11
N SER A 107 -17.15 1.41 0.30
CA SER A 107 -17.61 0.22 -0.44
C SER A 107 -19.02 -0.23 -0.04
N LEU A 108 -19.52 0.21 1.12
CA LEU A 108 -20.81 -0.23 1.68
C LEU A 108 -22.05 0.26 0.90
N THR A 109 -21.89 1.21 -0.02
CA THR A 109 -22.99 1.72 -0.84
C THR A 109 -22.51 2.00 -2.27
N ALA A 110 -23.30 1.59 -3.28
CA ALA A 110 -22.97 1.83 -4.68
C ALA A 110 -22.71 3.31 -5.00
N ALA A 111 -23.51 4.22 -4.43
CA ALA A 111 -23.36 5.66 -4.61
C ALA A 111 -21.99 6.21 -4.17
N LYS A 112 -21.32 5.55 -3.23
CA LYS A 112 -19.97 5.92 -2.76
C LYS A 112 -18.86 5.12 -3.45
N PHE A 113 -19.13 3.87 -3.82
CA PHE A 113 -18.12 2.97 -4.35
C PHE A 113 -17.92 3.08 -5.86
N VAL A 114 -19.01 3.18 -6.63
CA VAL A 114 -18.95 3.26 -8.11
C VAL A 114 -18.08 4.41 -8.61
N PRO A 115 -18.13 5.63 -8.03
CA PRO A 115 -17.23 6.71 -8.46
C PRO A 115 -15.75 6.39 -8.26
N ILE A 116 -15.39 5.59 -7.25
CA ILE A 116 -14.00 5.17 -7.00
C ILE A 116 -13.54 4.20 -8.11
N ILE A 117 -14.39 3.24 -8.49
CA ILE A 117 -14.11 2.31 -9.60
C ILE A 117 -13.91 3.09 -10.91
N GLN A 118 -14.84 4.00 -11.23
CA GLN A 118 -14.76 4.83 -12.44
C GLN A 118 -13.51 5.69 -12.49
N THR A 119 -13.04 6.15 -11.32
CA THR A 119 -11.79 6.92 -11.22
C THR A 119 -10.57 6.05 -11.56
N LEU A 120 -10.55 4.80 -11.11
CA LEU A 120 -9.48 3.86 -11.44
C LEU A 120 -9.48 3.52 -12.94
N GLU A 121 -10.65 3.22 -13.52
CA GLU A 121 -10.79 2.94 -14.96
C GLU A 121 -10.31 4.11 -15.83
N ALA A 122 -10.56 5.35 -15.39
CA ALA A 122 -10.12 6.54 -16.12
C ALA A 122 -8.60 6.83 -16.02
N THR A 123 -7.90 6.14 -15.12
CA THR A 123 -6.45 6.33 -14.87
C THR A 123 -5.61 5.17 -15.42
N SER A 124 -6.25 4.09 -15.89
CA SER A 124 -5.62 2.87 -16.41
C SER A 124 -5.21 2.97 -17.89
#